data_AF-A0A508WWS5-F1
#
_entry.id   AF-A0A508WWS5-F1
#
_cell.length_a   1.000
_cell.length_b   1.000
_cell.length_c   1.000
_cell.angle_alpha   90.00
_cell.angle_beta   90.00
_cell.angle_gamma   90.00
#
_symmetry.space_group_name_H-M   'P 1'
#
loop_
_entity.id
_entity.type
_entity.pdbx_description
1 polymer ?
#
loop_
_entity_poly.entity_id
_entity_poly.type
_entity_poly.pdbx_seq_one_letter_code
_entity_poly.pdbx_strand_id
1 'polypeptide(L)' 'MLKSHGYTDAVLPTDIALLDNVFTEILAEKRLCRDGEAAELIARRLFSLYQSGHRDTKMLRDLAVGD' A
#
# COMPACT_ATOMS: atom_id res chain seq x y z
N MET A 1 -17.58 -10.05 24.88
CA MET A 1 -16.21 -9.49 24.87
C MET A 1 -16.04 -8.70 23.59
N LEU A 2 -15.92 -7.38 23.68
CA LEU A 2 -15.73 -6.50 22.52
C LEU A 2 -14.43 -6.89 21.82
N LYS A 3 -14.50 -7.36 20.57
CA LYS A 3 -13.31 -7.40 19.70
C LYS A 3 -12.90 -5.96 19.46
N SER A 4 -11.79 -5.56 20.06
CA SER A 4 -11.11 -4.29 19.82
C SER A 4 -10.65 -4.20 18.36
N HIS A 5 -11.56 -3.91 17.43
CA HIS A 5 -11.23 -3.57 16.04
C HIS A 5 -10.80 -2.09 15.89
N GLY A 6 -10.46 -1.42 17.00
CA GLY A 6 -10.44 0.04 17.08
C GLY A 6 -9.13 0.74 16.74
N TYR A 7 -8.12 0.07 16.16
CA TYR A 7 -6.85 0.76 15.82
C TYR A 7 -6.07 0.18 14.64
N THR A 8 -6.53 -0.93 14.05
CA THR A 8 -5.76 -1.61 12.99
C THR A 8 -6.00 -1.01 11.60
N ASP A 9 -7.08 -0.26 11.42
CA ASP A 9 -7.54 0.32 10.14
C ASP A 9 -7.05 1.76 9.91
N ALA A 10 -6.65 2.47 10.98
CA ALA A 10 -6.16 3.84 10.86
C ALA A 10 -4.75 3.86 10.25
N VAL A 11 -4.61 4.50 9.10
CA VAL A 11 -3.31 4.77 8.48
C VAL A 11 -2.62 5.89 9.26
N LEU A 12 -1.57 5.57 10.02
CA LEU A 12 -0.80 6.57 10.75
C LEU A 12 0.15 7.29 9.79
N PRO A 13 0.62 8.51 10.12
CA PRO A 13 1.62 9.21 9.30
C PRO A 13 2.89 8.38 9.06
N THR A 14 3.28 7.53 10.02
CA THR A 14 4.39 6.58 9.85
C THR A 14 4.07 5.50 8.81
N ASP A 15 2.82 5.05 8.74
CA ASP A 15 2.37 4.06 7.75
C ASP A 15 2.31 4.67 6.35
N ILE A 16 1.94 5.95 6.22
CA ILE A 16 2.02 6.69 4.95
C ILE A 16 3.46 6.68 4.41
N ALA A 17 4.46 6.92 5.25
CA ALA A 17 5.86 6.90 4.83
C ALA A 17 6.32 5.51 4.37
N LEU A 18 5.84 4.44 5.02
CA LEU A 18 6.09 3.07 4.60
C LEU A 18 5.42 2.76 3.26
N LEU A 19 4.16 3.14 3.09
CA LEU A 19 3.41 2.97 1.84
C LEU A 19 4.05 3.77 0.70
N ASP A 20 4.53 4.99 0.95
CA ASP A 20 5.22 5.82 -0.04
C ASP A 20 6.54 5.20 -0.50
N ASN A 21 7.32 4.61 0.42
CA ASN A 21 8.53 3.88 0.08
C ASN A 21 8.22 2.65 -0.80
N VAL A 22 7.26 1.81 -0.39
CA VAL A 22 6.85 0.64 -1.17
C VAL A 22 6.34 1.05 -2.55
N PHE A 23 5.52 2.09 -2.61
CA PHE A 23 5.01 2.64 -3.87
C PHE A 23 6.13 3.13 -4.78
N THR A 24 7.07 3.90 -4.26
CA THR A 24 8.21 4.43 -5.02
C THR A 24 9.10 3.30 -5.55
N GLU A 25 9.33 2.25 -4.77
CA GLU A 25 10.07 1.07 -5.22
C GLU A 25 9.34 0.35 -6.37
N ILE A 26 8.02 0.18 -6.28
CA ILE A 26 7.23 -0.44 -7.35
C ILE A 26 7.32 0.39 -8.64
N LEU A 27 7.17 1.71 -8.54
CA LEU A 27 7.27 2.60 -9.69
C LEU A 27 8.65 2.56 -10.33
N ALA A 28 9.71 2.53 -9.51
CA ALA A 28 11.08 2.42 -10.00
C ALA A 28 11.33 1.08 -10.71
N GLU A 29 10.86 -0.03 -10.14
CA GLU A 29 10.98 -1.37 -10.73
C GLU A 29 10.24 -1.48 -12.07
N LYS A 30 9.02 -0.95 -12.13
CA LYS A 30 8.17 -0.96 -13.33
C LYS A 30 8.51 0.17 -14.32
N ARG A 31 9.43 1.08 -13.97
CA ARG A 31 9.73 2.33 -14.70
C ARG A 31 8.47 3.15 -15.03
N LEU A 32 7.54 3.20 -14.07
CA LEU A 32 6.29 3.95 -14.21
C LEU A 32 6.46 5.38 -13.70
N CYS A 33 5.80 6.32 -14.37
CA CYS A 33 5.68 7.68 -13.88
C CYS A 33 4.70 7.73 -12.72
N ARG A 34 5.05 8.48 -11.67
CA ARG A 34 4.24 8.67 -10.46
C ARG A 34 2.88 9.31 -10.75
N ASP A 35 2.81 10.13 -11.78
CA ASP A 35 1.60 10.85 -12.21
C ASP A 35 0.80 10.11 -13.31
N GLY A 36 1.08 8.81 -13.53
CA GLY A 36 0.37 7.99 -14.50
C GLY A 36 -0.84 7.24 -13.92
N GLU A 37 -1.81 6.89 -14.76
CA GLU A 37 -2.97 6.08 -14.37
C GLU A 37 -2.55 4.75 -13.71
N ALA A 38 -1.49 4.11 -14.22
CA ALA A 38 -0.92 2.91 -13.64
C ALA A 38 -0.43 3.13 -12.19
N ALA A 39 0.14 4.30 -11.89
CA ALA A 39 0.59 4.64 -10.55
C ALA A 39 -0.58 4.90 -9.60
N GLU A 40 -1.66 5.55 -10.07
CA GLU A 40 -2.88 5.69 -9.27
C GLU A 40 -3.49 4.31 -8.92
N LEU A 41 -3.55 3.38 -9.90
CA LEU A 41 -4.06 2.03 -9.68
C LEU A 41 -3.24 1.28 -8.62
N ILE A 42 -1.91 1.35 -8.71
CA ILE A 42 -1.01 0.74 -7.73
C ILE A 42 -1.22 1.35 -6.34
N ALA A 43 -1.28 2.68 -6.24
CA ALA A 43 -1.52 3.36 -4.98
C ALA A 43 -2.84 2.93 -4.35
N ARG A 44 -3.95 2.95 -5.12
CA ARG A 44 -5.27 2.49 -4.66
C ARG A 44 -5.24 1.05 -4.14
N ARG A 45 -4.58 0.14 -4.86
CA ARG A 45 -4.43 -1.26 -4.41
C ARG A 45 -3.64 -1.33 -3.11
N LEU A 46 -2.54 -0.59 -3.00
CA LEU A 46 -1.67 -0.56 -1.82
C LEU A 46 -2.44 -0.11 -0.57
N PHE A 47 -3.23 0.98 -0.68
CA PHE A 47 -4.06 1.46 0.42
C PHE A 47 -5.16 0.47 0.80
N SER A 48 -5.87 -0.11 -0.18
CA SER A 48 -6.91 -1.11 0.07
C SER A 48 -6.36 -2.36 0.77
N LEU A 49 -5.18 -2.84 0.38
CA LEU A 49 -4.53 -3.98 1.02
C LEU A 49 -4.12 -3.64 2.46
N TYR A 50 -3.57 -2.45 2.67
CA TYR A 50 -3.17 -1.98 4.00
C TYR A 50 -4.37 -1.87 4.96
N GLN A 51 -5.46 -1.27 4.50
CA GLN A 51 -6.73 -1.19 5.25
C GLN A 51 -7.35 -2.56 5.50
N SER A 52 -7.17 -3.50 4.58
CA SER A 52 -7.61 -4.90 4.77
C SER A 52 -6.79 -5.66 5.82
N GLY A 53 -5.74 -5.06 6.38
CA GLY A 53 -4.90 -5.63 7.42
C GLY A 53 -3.57 -6.20 6.94
N HIS A 54 -3.24 -6.09 5.64
CA HIS A 54 -1.95 -6.50 5.12
C HIS A 54 -0.90 -5.41 5.39
N ARG A 55 -0.06 -5.61 6.42
CA ARG A 55 1.02 -4.67 6.79
C ARG A 55 2.41 -5.11 6.33
N ASP A 56 2.53 -6.28 5.70
CA ASP A 56 3.80 -6.79 5.23
C ASP A 56 4.21 -6.11 3.91
N THR A 57 5.36 -5.44 3.89
CA THR A 57 5.83 -4.65 2.75
C THR A 57 6.11 -5.49 1.51
N LYS A 58 6.56 -6.73 1.68
CA LYS A 58 6.82 -7.66 0.57
C LYS A 58 5.50 -8.15 -0.02
N MET A 59 4.53 -8.47 0.84
CA MET A 59 3.19 -8.89 0.42
C MET A 59 2.42 -7.74 -0.26
N LEU A 60 2.50 -6.52 0.28
CA LEU A 60 1.93 -5.32 -0.32
C LEU A 60 2.48 -5.07 -1.72
N ARG A 61 3.80 -5.22 -1.90
CA ARG A 61 4.45 -5.09 -3.19
C ARG A 61 3.97 -6.13 -4.19
N ASP A 62 3.98 -7.40 -3.79
CA ASP A 62 3.59 -8.52 -4.64
C ASP A 62 2.13 -8.42 -5.09
N LEU A 63 1.23 -8.09 -4.16
CA LEU A 63 -0.21 -7.98 -4.42
C LEU A 63 -0.62 -6.68 -5.14
N ALA A 64 0.10 -5.57 -4.91
CA ALA A 64 -0.17 -4.32 -5.63
C ALA A 64 0.30 -4.40 -7.10
N VAL A 65 1.29 -5.25 -7.37
CA VAL A 65 1.84 -5.52 -8.70
C VAL A 65 1.17 -6.71 -9.39
N GLY A 66 0.51 -7.58 -8.64
CA GLY A 66 -0.16 -8.79 -9.13
C GLY A 66 -1.18 -8.48 -10.22
N ASP A 67 -1.07 -9.26 -11.31
CA ASP A 67 -1.80 -9.23 -12.59
C ASP A 67 -3.22 -8.61 -12.55
#